data_AF-A0A3Q0ISY9-F1
#
_entry.id   AF-A0A3Q0ISY9-F1
#
_cell.length_a   1.000
_cell.length_b   1.000
_cell.length_c   1.000
_cell.angle_alpha   90.00
_cell.angle_beta   90.00
_cell.angle_gamma   90.00
#
_symmetry.space_group_name_H-M   'P 1'
#
loop_
_entity.id
_entity.type
_entity.pdbx_description
1 polymer ?
#
loop_
_entity_poly.entity_id
_entity_poly.type
_entity_poly.pdbx_seq_one_letter_code
_entity_poly.pdbx_strand_id
1 'polypeptide(L)'
;MMNQEQYHASLLNKGQVGLGWDGITKASQPKVYPPEEPNKTDIEDSIRRVKEDDSKLIELNWNNINNVSDEKMEQLFKALPDNTHLEVLSLANTALTDKTAFKLAEALEKSSTLRVINLETNNISPVGIVRLVKSLLVQRVIEEFRASNQRSSVLGNKIEMEITKLVEANPTLLRLGLHLEYNDARHRIATHLQRNIDRNRLRRMGHFSRTYTGGYVVHHKHSI
;
A
#
# COMPACT_ATOMS: atom_id res chain seq x y z
N MET A 1 -13.40 24.92 -29.23
CA MET A 1 -12.43 24.33 -28.28
C MET A 1 -11.38 23.60 -29.09
N MET A 2 -10.12 23.48 -28.62
CA MET A 2 -9.03 22.85 -29.38
C MET A 2 -8.67 21.51 -28.72
N ASN A 3 -8.42 20.44 -29.50
CA ASN A 3 -8.01 19.16 -28.90
C ASN A 3 -6.51 19.17 -28.50
N GLN A 4 -6.06 18.18 -27.72
CA GLN A 4 -4.69 18.16 -27.17
C GLN A 4 -3.60 18.16 -28.26
N GLU A 5 -3.85 17.48 -29.39
CA GLU A 5 -2.91 17.39 -30.51
C GLU A 5 -2.85 18.71 -31.29
N GLN A 6 -3.99 19.35 -31.51
CA GLN A 6 -4.10 20.66 -32.14
C GLN A 6 -3.43 21.75 -31.30
N TYR A 7 -3.66 21.76 -29.98
CA TYR A 7 -3.01 22.70 -29.05
C TYR A 7 -1.49 22.53 -29.08
N HIS A 8 -1.01 21.30 -29.02
CA HIS A 8 0.43 20.99 -29.07
C HIS A 8 1.06 21.31 -30.45
N ALA A 9 0.34 21.11 -31.56
CA ALA A 9 0.79 21.49 -32.89
C ALA A 9 0.92 23.02 -33.04
N SER A 10 -0.05 23.77 -32.49
CA SER A 10 -0.05 25.24 -32.44
C SER A 10 1.18 25.79 -31.71
N LEU A 11 1.51 25.24 -30.53
CA LEU A 11 2.72 25.60 -29.77
C LEU A 11 4.04 25.35 -30.52
N LEU A 12 4.06 24.35 -31.42
CA LEU A 12 5.27 23.95 -32.15
C LEU A 12 5.42 24.60 -33.52
N ASN A 13 4.53 25.54 -33.91
CA ASN A 13 4.45 26.11 -35.27
C ASN A 13 4.42 25.05 -36.39
N LYS A 14 3.95 23.84 -36.07
CA LYS A 14 3.68 22.81 -37.08
C LYS A 14 2.33 23.16 -37.71
N GLY A 15 2.29 23.22 -39.04
CA GLY A 15 1.11 23.66 -39.80
C GLY A 15 -0.18 22.93 -39.42
N GLN A 16 -1.33 23.59 -39.66
CA GLN A 16 -2.66 23.19 -39.17
C GLN A 16 -2.92 21.68 -39.21
N VAL A 17 -3.02 21.07 -38.02
CA VAL A 17 -3.39 19.66 -37.86
C VAL A 17 -4.92 19.57 -37.75
N GLY A 18 -5.58 19.38 -38.89
CA GLY A 18 -7.03 19.18 -38.99
C GLY A 18 -7.79 20.36 -39.60
N LEU A 19 -9.11 20.38 -39.39
CA LEU A 19 -9.97 21.50 -39.81
C LEU A 19 -9.57 22.79 -39.05
N GLY A 20 -9.68 23.93 -39.72
CA GLY A 20 -9.32 25.25 -39.18
C GLY A 20 -10.21 25.72 -38.02
N TRP A 21 -10.20 27.03 -37.72
CA TRP A 21 -10.88 27.60 -36.55
C TRP A 21 -12.40 27.35 -36.51
N ASP A 22 -13.05 27.18 -37.68
CA ASP A 22 -14.48 26.82 -37.80
C ASP A 22 -14.75 25.30 -37.74
N GLY A 23 -13.71 24.48 -37.52
CA GLY A 23 -13.78 23.03 -37.54
C GLY A 23 -14.33 22.42 -36.25
N ILE A 24 -15.25 21.46 -36.38
CA ILE A 24 -15.67 20.61 -35.25
C ILE A 24 -14.48 19.75 -34.81
N THR A 25 -13.96 20.03 -33.62
CA THR A 25 -12.82 19.30 -33.06
C THR A 25 -13.20 17.90 -32.63
N LYS A 26 -12.58 16.90 -33.27
CA LYS A 26 -12.75 15.49 -32.94
C LYS A 26 -11.89 15.12 -31.74
N ALA A 27 -12.38 14.16 -30.93
CA ALA A 27 -11.58 13.57 -29.87
C ALA A 27 -10.32 12.90 -30.44
N SER A 28 -9.20 13.01 -29.73
CA SER A 28 -7.98 12.25 -30.03
C SER A 28 -8.26 10.76 -29.90
N GLN A 29 -7.75 9.95 -30.84
CA GLN A 29 -7.90 8.49 -30.74
C GLN A 29 -7.16 7.98 -29.48
N PRO A 30 -7.73 7.01 -28.74
CA PRO A 30 -7.01 6.36 -27.64
C PRO A 30 -5.71 5.74 -28.17
N LYS A 31 -4.58 6.09 -27.55
CA LYS A 31 -3.30 5.43 -27.84
C LYS A 31 -3.40 3.98 -27.37
N VAL A 32 -3.46 3.05 -28.31
CA VAL A 32 -3.34 1.62 -28.00
C VAL A 32 -1.88 1.35 -27.68
N TYR A 33 -1.58 1.22 -26.39
CA TYR A 33 -0.28 0.74 -25.94
C TYR A 33 -0.20 -0.77 -26.16
N PRO A 34 0.96 -1.32 -26.55
CA PRO A 34 1.15 -2.77 -26.53
C PRO A 34 0.98 -3.27 -25.08
N PRO A 35 0.48 -4.50 -24.87
CA PRO A 35 0.47 -5.11 -23.54
C PRO A 35 1.90 -5.20 -23.01
N GLU A 36 2.09 -4.89 -21.73
CA GLU A 36 3.38 -5.09 -21.06
C GLU A 36 3.76 -6.57 -21.08
N GLU A 37 5.07 -6.88 -21.12
CA GLU A 37 5.50 -8.26 -21.08
C GLU A 37 5.09 -8.92 -19.75
N PRO A 38 4.65 -10.20 -19.76
CA PRO A 38 4.36 -10.93 -18.53
C PRO A 38 5.55 -10.95 -17.58
N ASN A 39 5.28 -10.90 -16.27
CA ASN A 39 6.31 -11.03 -15.25
C ASN A 39 6.99 -12.42 -15.36
N LYS A 40 8.32 -12.43 -15.57
CA LYS A 40 9.14 -13.63 -15.81
C LYS A 40 9.82 -14.17 -14.54
N THR A 41 9.48 -13.66 -13.36
CA THR A 41 10.04 -14.11 -12.09
C THR A 41 9.70 -15.58 -11.83
N ASP A 42 10.72 -16.40 -11.58
CA ASP A 42 10.58 -17.81 -11.25
C ASP A 42 10.07 -17.96 -9.81
N ILE A 43 8.90 -18.59 -9.66
CA ILE A 43 8.21 -18.83 -8.38
C ILE A 43 9.03 -19.77 -7.49
N GLU A 44 9.58 -20.84 -8.05
CA GLU A 44 10.31 -21.87 -7.29
C GLU A 44 11.66 -21.34 -6.82
N ASP A 45 12.38 -20.63 -7.70
CA ASP A 45 13.63 -19.96 -7.36
C ASP A 45 13.42 -18.90 -6.28
N SER A 46 12.36 -18.10 -6.40
CA SER A 46 11.97 -17.10 -5.42
C SER A 46 11.72 -17.71 -4.04
N ILE A 47 10.87 -18.76 -3.95
CA ILE A 47 10.58 -19.44 -2.68
C ILE A 47 11.86 -20.02 -2.07
N ARG A 48 12.71 -20.64 -2.91
CA ARG A 48 13.97 -21.21 -2.45
C ARG A 48 14.89 -20.14 -1.87
N ARG A 49 15.07 -19.00 -2.56
CA ARG A 49 15.93 -17.89 -2.12
C ARG A 49 15.42 -17.18 -0.85
N VAL A 50 14.10 -17.04 -0.68
CA VAL A 50 13.52 -16.55 0.59
C VAL A 50 13.83 -17.53 1.73
N LYS A 51 13.68 -18.84 1.49
CA LYS A 51 13.94 -19.90 2.48
C LYS A 51 15.42 -20.09 2.81
N GLU A 52 16.32 -19.82 1.86
CA GLU A 52 17.78 -19.86 2.01
C GLU A 52 18.35 -18.58 2.65
N ASP A 53 17.49 -17.61 2.99
CA ASP A 53 17.83 -16.27 3.48
C ASP A 53 18.87 -15.54 2.61
N ASP A 54 18.61 -15.47 1.29
CA ASP A 54 19.50 -14.80 0.36
C ASP A 54 19.58 -13.29 0.61
N SER A 55 20.71 -12.85 1.18
CA SER A 55 21.11 -11.44 1.36
C SER A 55 20.96 -10.52 0.14
N LYS A 56 20.85 -11.05 -1.07
CA LYS A 56 20.64 -10.26 -2.30
C LYS A 56 19.16 -10.07 -2.64
N LEU A 57 18.23 -10.74 -1.97
CA LEU A 57 16.80 -10.70 -2.25
C LEU A 57 16.09 -9.70 -1.31
N ILE A 58 16.28 -8.41 -1.59
CA ILE A 58 15.66 -7.31 -0.82
C ILE A 58 14.21 -7.05 -1.26
N GLU A 59 13.90 -7.27 -2.54
CA GLU A 59 12.56 -7.13 -3.11
C GLU A 59 12.13 -8.41 -3.83
N LEU A 60 10.89 -8.85 -3.55
CA LEU A 60 10.22 -9.93 -4.24
C LEU A 60 8.94 -9.41 -4.91
N ASN A 61 8.84 -9.61 -6.23
CA ASN A 61 7.76 -9.10 -7.05
C ASN A 61 7.14 -10.20 -7.92
N TRP A 62 5.99 -10.71 -7.50
CA TRP A 62 5.14 -11.64 -8.26
C TRP A 62 3.92 -10.94 -8.88
N ASN A 63 3.95 -9.62 -9.05
CA ASN A 63 2.81 -8.90 -9.63
C ASN A 63 2.43 -9.47 -11.00
N ASN A 64 1.13 -9.63 -11.24
CA ASN A 64 0.55 -10.17 -12.47
C ASN A 64 0.99 -11.60 -12.85
N ILE A 65 1.62 -12.36 -11.94
CA ILE A 65 1.86 -13.80 -12.14
C ILE A 65 0.54 -14.52 -11.89
N ASN A 66 -0.12 -14.91 -12.98
CA ASN A 66 -1.34 -15.70 -12.94
C ASN A 66 -1.04 -17.17 -12.58
N ASN A 67 -2.00 -17.86 -11.99
CA ASN A 67 -1.94 -19.30 -11.64
C ASN A 67 -0.84 -19.70 -10.63
N VAL A 68 -0.39 -18.80 -9.76
CA VAL A 68 0.34 -19.20 -8.54
C VAL A 68 -0.61 -20.05 -7.69
N SER A 69 -0.20 -21.27 -7.32
CA SER A 69 -1.05 -22.15 -6.51
C SER A 69 -1.07 -21.71 -5.03
N ASP A 70 -2.16 -22.04 -4.33
CA ASP A 70 -2.29 -21.82 -2.89
C ASP A 70 -1.11 -22.42 -2.09
N GLU A 71 -0.61 -23.58 -2.52
CA GLU A 71 0.54 -24.25 -1.90
C GLU A 71 1.84 -23.44 -2.07
N LYS A 72 2.02 -22.77 -3.21
CA LYS A 72 3.18 -21.90 -3.46
C LYS A 72 3.13 -20.62 -2.65
N MET A 73 1.95 -20.01 -2.53
CA MET A 73 1.71 -18.89 -1.61
C MET A 73 1.97 -19.31 -0.16
N GLU A 74 1.46 -20.47 0.28
CA GLU A 74 1.71 -21.00 1.63
C GLU A 74 3.18 -21.33 1.88
N GLN A 75 3.92 -21.83 0.88
CA GLN A 75 5.36 -22.08 0.97
C GLN A 75 6.15 -20.78 1.16
N LEU A 76 5.83 -19.74 0.37
CA LEU A 76 6.41 -18.41 0.54
C LEU A 76 6.13 -17.86 1.94
N PHE A 77 4.86 -17.83 2.38
CA PHE A 77 4.49 -17.27 3.68
C PHE A 77 5.06 -18.04 4.88
N LYS A 78 5.31 -19.35 4.74
CA LYS A 78 6.02 -20.14 5.76
C LYS A 78 7.51 -19.80 5.86
N ALA A 79 8.13 -19.24 4.82
CA ALA A 79 9.54 -18.84 4.82
C ALA A 79 9.78 -17.39 5.29
N LEU A 80 8.79 -16.49 5.15
CA LEU A 80 8.89 -15.08 5.59
C LEU A 80 9.31 -14.85 7.07
N PRO A 81 8.91 -15.69 8.06
CA PRO A 81 9.33 -15.53 9.46
C PRO A 81 10.83 -15.71 9.70
N ASP A 82 11.48 -16.55 8.90
CA ASP A 82 12.88 -16.93 9.09
C ASP A 82 13.84 -16.08 8.23
N ASN A 83 13.30 -15.29 7.30
CA ASN A 83 14.07 -14.45 6.38
C ASN A 83 14.44 -13.08 6.98
N THR A 84 15.72 -12.72 6.94
CA THR A 84 16.28 -11.52 7.56
C THR A 84 16.66 -10.41 6.58
N HIS A 85 16.33 -10.56 5.29
CA HIS A 85 16.78 -9.67 4.22
C HIS A 85 15.67 -9.08 3.33
N LEU A 86 14.51 -9.73 3.22
CA LEU A 86 13.41 -9.30 2.37
C LEU A 86 12.66 -8.10 3.00
N GLU A 87 12.74 -6.95 2.35
CA GLU A 87 12.09 -5.71 2.78
C GLU A 87 10.78 -5.43 2.02
N VAL A 88 10.68 -5.85 0.76
CA VAL A 88 9.55 -5.52 -0.14
C VAL A 88 8.90 -6.80 -0.69
N LEU A 89 7.60 -6.95 -0.46
CA LEU A 89 6.80 -8.06 -0.99
C LEU A 89 5.62 -7.54 -1.81
N SER A 90 5.65 -7.79 -3.12
CA SER A 90 4.59 -7.39 -4.06
C SER A 90 3.92 -8.61 -4.70
N LEU A 91 2.62 -8.76 -4.44
CA LEU A 91 1.74 -9.86 -4.86
C LEU A 91 0.44 -9.31 -5.51
N ALA A 92 0.53 -8.17 -6.17
CA ALA A 92 -0.63 -7.54 -6.79
C ALA A 92 -1.13 -8.35 -7.99
N ASN A 93 -2.45 -8.56 -8.10
CA ASN A 93 -3.05 -9.38 -9.16
C ASN A 93 -2.46 -10.81 -9.23
N THR A 94 -2.51 -11.53 -8.10
CA THR A 94 -2.05 -12.94 -7.97
C THR A 94 -3.15 -13.87 -7.45
N ALA A 95 -4.41 -13.44 -7.55
CA ALA A 95 -5.60 -14.17 -7.10
C ALA A 95 -5.68 -14.51 -5.60
N LEU A 96 -4.99 -13.75 -4.73
CA LEU A 96 -5.04 -13.97 -3.27
C LEU A 96 -6.48 -13.92 -2.74
N THR A 97 -6.80 -14.87 -1.86
CA THR A 97 -8.08 -15.01 -1.15
C THR A 97 -7.91 -14.82 0.36
N ASP A 98 -9.01 -14.81 1.12
CA ASP A 98 -8.97 -14.76 2.59
C ASP A 98 -8.13 -15.87 3.22
N LYS A 99 -8.14 -17.09 2.65
CA LYS A 99 -7.32 -18.22 3.15
C LYS A 99 -5.83 -17.86 3.09
N THR A 100 -5.35 -17.41 1.93
CA THR A 100 -3.97 -16.99 1.74
C THR A 100 -3.65 -15.71 2.53
N ALA A 101 -4.58 -14.76 2.65
CA ALA A 101 -4.42 -13.54 3.43
C ALA A 101 -4.26 -13.82 4.94
N PHE A 102 -4.99 -14.80 5.48
CA PHE A 102 -4.83 -15.24 6.87
C PHE A 102 -3.47 -15.89 7.12
N LYS A 103 -2.96 -16.68 6.16
CA LYS A 103 -1.62 -17.28 6.22
C LYS A 103 -0.50 -16.24 6.11
N LEU A 104 -0.66 -15.23 5.25
CA LEU A 104 0.21 -14.07 5.23
C LEU A 104 0.17 -13.33 6.57
N ALA A 105 -1.02 -13.06 7.12
CA ALA A 105 -1.14 -12.38 8.41
C ALA A 105 -0.45 -13.13 9.57
N GLU A 106 -0.51 -14.47 9.62
CA GLU A 106 0.24 -15.29 10.58
C GLU A 106 1.78 -15.17 10.39
N ALA A 107 2.25 -14.96 9.16
CA ALA A 107 3.66 -14.75 8.85
C ALA A 107 4.13 -13.34 9.23
N LEU A 108 3.33 -12.30 8.98
CA LEU A 108 3.63 -10.91 9.33
C LEU A 108 3.68 -10.66 10.84
N GLU A 109 3.05 -11.52 11.64
CA GLU A 109 3.17 -11.49 13.11
C GLU A 109 4.55 -11.96 13.61
N LYS A 110 5.37 -12.54 12.72
CA LYS A 110 6.70 -13.11 13.03
C LYS A 110 7.83 -12.45 12.23
N SER A 111 7.59 -12.07 10.97
CA SER A 111 8.56 -11.37 10.12
C SER A 111 8.90 -9.99 10.69
N SER A 112 10.18 -9.75 10.95
CA SER A 112 10.73 -8.52 11.52
C SER A 112 11.38 -7.58 10.50
N THR A 113 11.37 -7.97 9.22
CA THR A 113 12.20 -7.37 8.16
C THR A 113 11.38 -6.68 7.07
N LEU A 114 10.21 -7.22 6.71
CA LEU A 114 9.31 -6.62 5.73
C LEU A 114 8.92 -5.18 6.09
N ARG A 115 9.23 -4.25 5.18
CA ARG A 115 8.93 -2.81 5.25
C ARG A 115 7.70 -2.43 4.42
N VAL A 116 7.54 -3.06 3.25
CA VAL A 116 6.54 -2.72 2.22
C VAL A 116 5.81 -3.98 1.75
N ILE A 117 4.48 -3.91 1.72
CA ILE A 117 3.62 -5.00 1.24
C ILE A 117 2.59 -4.46 0.25
N ASN A 118 2.52 -5.05 -0.95
CA ASN A 118 1.49 -4.76 -1.94
C ASN A 118 0.64 -6.00 -2.27
N LEU A 119 -0.66 -5.93 -1.97
CA LEU A 119 -1.69 -6.93 -2.23
C LEU A 119 -2.83 -6.36 -3.10
N GLU A 120 -2.58 -5.28 -3.84
CA GLU A 120 -3.58 -4.63 -4.70
C GLU A 120 -4.17 -5.58 -5.76
N THR A 121 -5.42 -5.34 -6.17
CA THR A 121 -6.07 -6.10 -7.26
C THR A 121 -6.17 -7.61 -6.96
N ASN A 122 -6.65 -7.98 -5.78
CA ASN A 122 -6.85 -9.38 -5.38
C ASN A 122 -8.31 -9.66 -4.95
N ASN A 123 -8.57 -10.83 -4.37
CA ASN A 123 -9.89 -11.29 -3.92
C ASN A 123 -9.95 -11.42 -2.39
N ILE A 124 -9.35 -10.46 -1.67
CA ILE A 124 -9.35 -10.41 -0.20
C ILE A 124 -10.60 -9.65 0.25
N SER A 125 -11.37 -10.23 1.18
CA SER A 125 -12.58 -9.62 1.73
C SER A 125 -12.26 -8.51 2.74
N PRO A 126 -13.25 -7.66 3.11
CA PRO A 126 -13.05 -6.66 4.16
C PRO A 126 -12.57 -7.27 5.50
N VAL A 127 -12.95 -8.51 5.80
CA VAL A 127 -12.50 -9.26 7.00
C VAL A 127 -11.05 -9.72 6.84
N GLY A 128 -10.66 -10.16 5.64
CA GLY A 128 -9.26 -10.45 5.28
C GLY A 128 -8.35 -9.24 5.48
N ILE A 129 -8.80 -8.06 5.02
CA ILE A 129 -8.07 -6.79 5.22
C ILE A 129 -7.93 -6.44 6.71
N VAL A 130 -8.98 -6.58 7.52
CA VAL A 130 -8.89 -6.36 8.98
C VAL A 130 -7.88 -7.31 9.64
N ARG A 131 -7.88 -8.60 9.28
CA ARG A 131 -6.92 -9.59 9.80
C ARG A 131 -5.48 -9.24 9.44
N LEU A 132 -5.24 -8.75 8.23
CA LEU A 132 -3.94 -8.27 7.75
C LEU A 132 -3.52 -7.00 8.50
N VAL A 133 -4.34 -5.95 8.52
CA VAL A 133 -4.01 -4.69 9.23
C VAL A 133 -3.74 -4.93 10.72
N LYS A 134 -4.45 -5.88 11.35
CA LYS A 134 -4.20 -6.30 12.74
C LYS A 134 -2.83 -6.97 12.94
N SER A 135 -2.34 -7.75 11.98
CA SER A 135 -1.00 -8.39 12.06
C SER A 135 0.14 -7.35 12.15
N LEU A 136 -0.03 -6.21 11.48
CA LEU A 136 0.95 -5.11 11.44
C LEU A 136 1.27 -4.53 12.83
N LEU A 137 0.39 -4.76 13.83
CA LEU A 137 0.53 -4.26 15.20
C LEU A 137 1.46 -5.08 16.10
N VAL A 138 1.85 -6.29 15.68
CA VAL A 138 2.69 -7.19 16.47
C VAL A 138 4.16 -6.79 16.36
N GLN A 139 4.78 -6.99 15.20
CA GLN A 139 6.19 -6.64 14.98
C GLN A 139 6.41 -5.13 14.80
N ARG A 140 5.43 -4.42 14.24
CA ARG A 140 5.49 -2.95 14.00
C ARG A 140 6.73 -2.55 13.18
N VAL A 141 7.01 -3.30 12.12
CA VAL A 141 8.14 -3.07 11.20
C VAL A 141 7.68 -2.54 9.85
N ILE A 142 6.47 -2.88 9.44
CA ILE A 142 5.87 -2.48 8.17
C ILE A 142 5.54 -0.98 8.20
N GLU A 143 6.01 -0.27 7.18
CA GLU A 143 5.81 1.16 6.95
C GLU A 143 4.77 1.42 5.85
N GLU A 144 4.59 0.48 4.91
CA GLU A 144 3.68 0.64 3.80
C GLU A 144 2.89 -0.65 3.53
N PHE A 145 1.56 -0.53 3.59
CA PHE A 145 0.63 -1.62 3.29
C PHE A 145 -0.38 -1.14 2.24
N ARG A 146 -0.41 -1.81 1.09
CA ARG A 146 -1.37 -1.56 0.02
C ARG A 146 -2.23 -2.79 -0.22
N ALA A 147 -3.54 -2.60 -0.31
CA ALA A 147 -4.50 -3.63 -0.68
C ALA A 147 -5.76 -3.01 -1.33
N SER A 148 -5.61 -1.92 -2.08
CA SER A 148 -6.68 -1.31 -2.88
C SER A 148 -7.17 -2.24 -4.00
N ASN A 149 -8.31 -1.89 -4.62
CA ASN A 149 -8.87 -2.60 -5.78
C ASN A 149 -9.17 -4.09 -5.53
N GLN A 150 -9.56 -4.49 -4.31
CA GLN A 150 -10.07 -5.84 -4.09
C GLN A 150 -11.40 -6.06 -4.83
N ARG A 151 -11.74 -7.32 -5.13
CA ARG A 151 -13.02 -7.70 -5.75
C ARG A 151 -14.24 -7.13 -5.03
N SER A 152 -14.19 -7.01 -3.70
CA SER A 152 -15.15 -6.21 -2.93
C SER A 152 -14.58 -4.80 -2.76
N SER A 153 -14.98 -3.87 -3.62
CA SER A 153 -14.54 -2.46 -3.54
C SER A 153 -15.07 -1.74 -2.29
N VAL A 154 -16.26 -2.13 -1.83
CA VAL A 154 -16.92 -1.59 -0.64
C VAL A 154 -16.43 -2.36 0.60
N LEU A 155 -15.85 -1.64 1.57
CA LEU A 155 -15.47 -2.17 2.88
C LEU A 155 -16.62 -2.07 3.90
N GLY A 156 -17.37 -0.97 3.84
CA GLY A 156 -18.47 -0.65 4.75
C GLY A 156 -18.03 -0.01 6.07
N ASN A 157 -18.84 0.93 6.58
CA ASN A 157 -18.48 1.81 7.71
C ASN A 157 -17.87 1.08 8.92
N LYS A 158 -18.48 -0.04 9.36
CA LYS A 158 -17.99 -0.79 10.53
C LYS A 158 -16.55 -1.26 10.34
N ILE A 159 -16.20 -1.74 9.14
CA ILE A 159 -14.86 -2.23 8.82
C ILE A 159 -13.87 -1.08 8.70
N GLU A 160 -14.23 0.01 8.00
CA GLU A 160 -13.34 1.19 7.89
C GLU A 160 -13.04 1.81 9.26
N MET A 161 -14.02 1.86 10.16
CA MET A 161 -13.85 2.35 11.52
C MET A 161 -13.05 1.39 12.42
N GLU A 162 -13.06 0.08 12.13
CA GLU A 162 -12.18 -0.90 12.78
C GLU A 162 -10.74 -0.77 12.28
N ILE A 163 -10.53 -0.70 10.95
CA ILE A 163 -9.24 -0.41 10.32
C ILE A 163 -8.66 0.91 10.85
N THR A 164 -9.48 1.95 10.99
CA THR A 164 -9.06 3.25 11.56
C THR A 164 -8.48 3.10 12.96
N LYS A 165 -9.15 2.36 13.85
CA LYS A 165 -8.65 2.09 15.22
C LYS A 165 -7.35 1.27 15.22
N LEU A 166 -7.22 0.29 14.31
CA LEU A 166 -6.01 -0.51 14.17
C LEU A 166 -4.84 0.34 13.64
N VAL A 167 -5.09 1.24 12.69
CA VAL A 167 -4.08 2.17 12.16
C VAL A 167 -3.66 3.18 13.22
N GLU A 168 -4.61 3.77 13.98
CA GLU A 168 -4.32 4.67 15.11
C GLU A 168 -3.47 4.00 16.20
N ALA A 169 -3.59 2.68 16.40
CA ALA A 169 -2.74 1.91 17.30
C ALA A 169 -1.35 1.60 16.72
N ASN A 170 -1.10 1.82 15.43
CA ASN A 170 0.16 1.50 14.75
C ASN A 170 1.10 2.73 14.71
N PRO A 171 2.29 2.69 15.34
CA PRO A 171 3.21 3.83 15.38
C PRO A 171 4.23 3.88 14.22
N THR A 172 4.27 2.87 13.35
CA THR A 172 5.29 2.73 12.28
C THR A 172 4.73 2.80 10.87
N LEU A 173 3.45 2.48 10.67
CA LEU A 173 2.80 2.62 9.36
C LEU A 173 2.83 4.08 8.91
N LEU A 174 3.36 4.33 7.71
CA LEU A 174 3.52 5.63 7.07
C LEU A 174 2.57 5.80 5.87
N ARG A 175 2.26 4.70 5.15
CA ARG A 175 1.35 4.70 4.00
C ARG A 175 0.36 3.54 4.08
N LEU A 176 -0.92 3.86 3.85
CA LEU A 176 -2.00 2.89 3.74
C LEU A 176 -2.67 3.05 2.37
N GLY A 177 -2.42 2.10 1.47
CA GLY A 177 -3.09 2.01 0.18
C GLY A 177 -4.41 1.24 0.32
N LEU A 178 -5.46 1.90 0.80
CA LEU A 178 -6.83 1.38 0.81
C LEU A 178 -7.80 2.43 0.26
N HIS A 179 -8.80 1.98 -0.49
CA HIS A 179 -9.96 2.79 -0.78
C HIS A 179 -10.87 2.81 0.46
N LEU A 180 -11.17 4.01 0.95
CA LEU A 180 -12.03 4.26 2.11
C LEU A 180 -13.15 5.18 1.63
N GLU A 181 -14.40 4.81 1.84
CA GLU A 181 -15.58 5.57 1.39
C GLU A 181 -15.93 6.70 2.37
N TYR A 182 -15.65 6.54 3.66
CA TYR A 182 -16.11 7.47 4.70
C TYR A 182 -15.08 8.55 5.03
N ASN A 183 -15.55 9.81 5.08
CA ASN A 183 -14.70 10.98 5.36
C ASN A 183 -13.98 10.91 6.72
N ASP A 184 -14.63 10.42 7.77
CA ASP A 184 -14.03 10.32 9.11
C ASP A 184 -12.82 9.37 9.11
N ALA A 185 -13.00 8.15 8.59
CA ALA A 185 -11.95 7.16 8.44
C ALA A 185 -10.76 7.72 7.63
N ARG A 186 -11.03 8.32 6.46
CA ARG A 186 -10.00 8.98 5.62
C ARG A 186 -9.23 10.04 6.40
N HIS A 187 -9.93 10.96 7.07
CA HIS A 187 -9.30 12.09 7.76
C HIS A 187 -8.45 11.64 8.96
N ARG A 188 -8.97 10.70 9.75
CA ARG A 188 -8.28 10.16 10.93
C ARG A 188 -7.03 9.37 10.55
N ILE A 189 -7.16 8.47 9.58
CA ILE A 189 -6.03 7.70 9.04
C ILE A 189 -4.96 8.63 8.46
N ALA A 190 -5.33 9.58 7.58
CA ALA A 190 -4.37 10.52 7.00
C ALA A 190 -3.65 11.35 8.08
N THR A 191 -4.39 11.85 9.07
CA THR A 191 -3.83 12.61 10.20
C THR A 191 -2.85 11.76 11.04
N HIS A 192 -3.17 10.49 11.28
CA HIS A 192 -2.30 9.59 12.04
C HIS A 192 -1.04 9.20 11.28
N LEU A 193 -1.16 8.86 10.00
CA LEU A 193 -0.02 8.57 9.12
C LEU A 193 0.92 9.79 9.01
N GLN A 194 0.36 10.99 8.86
CA GLN A 194 1.14 12.24 8.88
C GLN A 194 1.93 12.40 10.19
N ARG A 195 1.31 12.12 11.36
CA ARG A 195 2.01 12.14 12.66
C ARG A 195 3.14 11.11 12.75
N ASN A 196 2.98 9.92 12.16
CA ASN A 196 4.04 8.91 12.11
C ASN A 196 5.21 9.37 11.21
N ILE A 197 4.91 9.97 10.05
CA ILE A 197 5.92 10.58 9.15
C ILE A 197 6.69 11.69 9.86
N ASP A 198 6.00 12.61 10.54
CA ASP A 198 6.64 13.69 11.31
C ASP A 198 7.46 13.18 12.49
N ARG A 199 7.02 12.11 13.18
CA ARG A 199 7.83 11.44 14.21
C ARG A 199 9.15 10.92 13.65
N ASN A 200 9.13 10.30 12.46
CA ASN A 200 10.33 9.83 11.78
C ASN A 200 11.19 10.98 11.19
N ARG A 201 10.60 12.14 10.88
CA ARG A 201 11.35 13.36 10.54
C ARG A 201 12.07 13.94 11.75
N LEU A 202 11.38 14.10 12.88
CA LEU A 202 11.96 14.63 14.13
C LEU A 202 13.09 13.75 14.68
N ARG A 203 12.94 12.41 14.60
CA ARG A 203 14.00 11.45 14.91
C ARG A 203 15.28 11.69 14.08
N ARG A 204 15.14 11.89 12.77
CA ARG A 204 16.26 12.17 11.86
C ARG A 204 16.93 13.52 12.12
N MET A 205 16.19 14.50 12.64
CA MET A 205 16.72 15.82 12.99
C MET A 205 17.31 15.92 14.41
N GLY A 206 17.34 14.82 15.18
CA GLY A 206 17.83 14.83 16.57
C GLY A 206 16.95 15.60 17.57
N HIS A 207 15.85 16.21 17.12
CA HIS A 207 14.92 16.99 17.95
C HIS A 207 13.89 16.09 18.65
N PHE A 208 14.36 15.21 19.54
CA PHE A 208 13.49 14.49 20.47
C PHE A 208 13.36 15.27 21.78
N SER A 209 12.56 16.34 21.77
CA SER A 209 12.23 17.06 23.01
C SER A 209 11.41 16.13 23.93
N ARG A 210 11.98 15.77 25.08
CA ARG A 210 11.25 15.14 26.18
C ARG A 210 10.25 16.16 26.75
N THR A 211 9.00 16.10 26.31
CA THR A 211 7.76 16.13 27.13
C THR A 211 6.55 16.45 26.24
N TYR A 212 5.63 15.49 26.09
CA TYR A 212 4.21 15.74 25.81
C TYR A 212 3.36 14.60 26.38
N THR A 213 3.55 14.31 27.67
CA THR A 213 2.48 13.70 28.48
C THR A 213 1.44 14.79 28.72
N GLY A 214 0.30 14.71 28.03
CA GLY A 214 -0.83 15.62 28.24
C GLY A 214 -1.48 15.41 29.60
N GLY A 215 -0.86 15.96 30.64
CA GLY A 215 -1.42 16.06 32.00
C GLY A 215 -2.03 17.43 32.21
N TYR A 216 -3.32 17.48 32.53
CA TYR A 216 -4.00 18.70 32.94
C TYR A 216 -3.39 19.23 34.25
N VAL A 217 -2.73 20.38 34.21
CA VAL A 217 -2.41 21.15 35.42
C VAL A 217 -3.52 22.17 35.63
N VAL A 218 -4.50 21.81 36.47
CA VAL A 218 -5.51 22.75 36.95
C VAL A 218 -4.82 23.71 37.92
N HIS A 219 -4.52 24.92 37.46
CA HIS A 219 -4.04 26.00 38.34
C HIS A 219 -5.18 26.47 39.25
N HIS A 220 -5.24 25.93 40.47
CA HIS A 220 -5.96 26.56 41.57
C HIS A 220 -5.33 27.94 41.87
N LYS A 221 -5.96 29.02 41.39
CA LYS A 221 -5.72 30.35 41.95
C LYS A 221 -6.49 30.45 43.26
N HIS A 222 -5.74 30.47 44.36
CA HIS A 222 -6.25 31.08 45.59
C HIS A 222 -6.31 32.59 45.37
N SER A 223 -7.45 33.19 45.66
CA SER A 223 -7.57 34.61 45.91
C SER A 223 -8.08 34.79 47.34
N ILE A 224 -7.29 35.57 48.08
CA ILE A 224 -7.51 36.24 49.38
C ILE A 224 -8.94 36.16 49.92
#